data_AF-A0A7S3XNF1-F1
#
_entry.id   AF-A0A7S3XNF1-F1
#
_cell.length_a   1.000
_cell.length_b   1.000
_cell.length_c   1.000
_cell.angle_alpha   90.00
_cell.angle_beta   90.00
_cell.angle_gamma   90.00
#
_symmetry.space_group_name_H-M   'P 1'
#
loop_
_entity.id
_entity.type
_entity.pdbx_description
1 polymer ?
#
loop_
_entity_poly.entity_id
_entity_poly.type
_entity_poly.pdbx_seq_one_letter_code
_entity_poly.pdbx_strand_id
1 'polypeptide(L)'
;GGEGEGGAGAAAAARARMLTDDHGTTNEAEVARLRAAGGEVRPQLQKAFGRFPRCCRLVDVPAGKPRAYPGGLLVTRAFGDYHSKLASLGGAPGTVVPDFSAVREVALEAGTAHLLLMASDGVWDALPREELLEILLGGGGDGD
;
A
#
# COMPACT_ATOMS: atom_id res chain seq x y z
N GLY A 1 35.78 -32.68 -32.23
CA GLY A 1 35.96 -31.23 -32.07
C GLY A 1 34.69 -30.72 -31.46
N GLY A 2 34.78 -30.17 -30.24
CA GLY A 2 33.64 -29.60 -29.55
C GLY A 2 33.50 -28.12 -29.89
N GLU A 3 32.26 -27.69 -30.06
CA GLU A 3 31.88 -26.28 -29.99
C GLU A 3 30.71 -26.21 -29.02
N GLY A 4 31.02 -25.83 -27.78
CA GLY A 4 30.03 -25.50 -26.77
C GLY A 4 29.65 -24.03 -26.94
N GLU A 5 28.40 -23.77 -27.32
CA GLU A 5 27.79 -22.45 -27.23
C GLU A 5 27.41 -22.17 -25.78
N GLY A 6 28.40 -21.82 -24.97
CA GLY A 6 28.20 -21.24 -23.64
C GLY A 6 27.75 -19.79 -23.76
N GLY A 7 26.48 -19.56 -24.07
CA GLY A 7 25.86 -18.24 -24.02
C GLY A 7 25.69 -17.78 -22.57
N ALA A 8 26.71 -17.13 -22.01
CA ALA A 8 26.57 -16.40 -20.75
C ALA A 8 25.70 -15.15 -21.00
N GLY A 9 24.38 -15.32 -20.91
CA GLY A 9 23.44 -14.21 -20.85
C GLY A 9 23.61 -13.48 -19.52
N ALA A 10 24.33 -12.36 -19.54
CA ALA A 10 24.36 -11.43 -18.42
C ALA A 10 22.95 -10.84 -18.27
N ALA A 11 22.11 -11.47 -17.45
CA ALA A 11 20.85 -10.88 -17.02
C ALA A 11 21.18 -9.60 -16.24
N ALA A 12 21.06 -8.45 -16.89
CA ALA A 12 21.17 -7.17 -16.22
C ALA A 12 20.09 -7.13 -15.13
N ALA A 13 20.52 -7.04 -13.86
CA ALA A 13 19.61 -6.98 -12.73
C ALA A 13 18.63 -5.81 -12.93
N ALA A 14 17.34 -6.12 -13.06
CA ALA A 14 16.33 -5.10 -13.22
C ALA A 14 16.29 -4.20 -11.98
N ARG A 15 16.26 -2.88 -12.22
CA ARG A 15 16.21 -1.89 -11.16
C ARG A 15 14.76 -1.45 -10.97
N ALA A 16 14.18 -1.78 -9.82
CA ALA A 16 12.87 -1.30 -9.44
C ALA A 16 12.97 -0.09 -8.50
N ARG A 17 12.23 0.97 -8.82
CA ARG A 17 12.16 2.19 -8.01
C ARG A 17 10.69 2.48 -7.67
N MET A 18 10.40 2.66 -6.39
CA MET A 18 9.08 3.11 -5.95
C MET A 18 8.90 4.60 -6.28
N LEU A 19 7.82 4.94 -6.97
CA LEU A 19 7.54 6.31 -7.40
C LEU A 19 6.58 7.05 -6.46
N THR A 20 5.77 6.34 -5.69
CA THR A 20 4.77 6.93 -4.79
C THR A 20 5.01 6.52 -3.34
N ASP A 21 4.60 7.38 -2.41
CA ASP A 21 4.51 7.00 -1.00
C ASP A 21 3.06 6.60 -0.70
N ASP A 22 2.87 5.65 0.22
CA ASP A 22 1.52 5.28 0.64
C ASP A 22 0.89 6.41 1.47
N HIS A 23 -0.39 6.66 1.24
CA HIS A 23 -1.19 7.64 1.97
C HIS A 23 -2.16 6.95 2.96
N GLY A 24 -1.71 5.84 3.55
CA GLY A 24 -2.45 5.06 4.55
C GLY A 24 -2.18 5.47 5.99
N THR A 25 -2.90 4.84 6.92
CA THR A 25 -2.78 5.04 8.37
C THR A 25 -1.53 4.40 8.99
N THR A 26 -0.70 3.75 8.20
CA THR A 26 0.60 3.20 8.59
C THR A 26 1.75 4.18 8.30
N ASN A 27 1.51 5.22 7.50
CA ASN A 27 2.47 6.27 7.23
C ASN A 27 2.46 7.31 8.37
N GLU A 28 3.55 7.38 9.14
CA GLU A 28 3.67 8.25 10.32
C GLU A 28 3.44 9.74 10.00
N ALA A 29 3.90 10.22 8.83
CA ALA A 29 3.71 11.60 8.41
C ALA A 29 2.22 11.92 8.17
N GLU A 30 1.48 10.99 7.54
CA GLU A 30 0.05 11.13 7.34
C GLU A 30 -0.73 11.04 8.66
N VAL A 31 -0.33 10.12 9.56
CA VAL A 31 -0.94 10.02 10.89
C VAL A 31 -0.71 11.30 11.70
N ALA A 32 0.50 11.87 11.64
CA ALA A 32 0.81 13.13 12.31
C ALA A 32 -0.04 14.28 11.77
N ARG A 33 -0.14 14.42 10.44
CA ARG A 33 -1.01 15.41 9.78
C ARG A 33 -2.47 15.24 10.19
N LEU A 34 -2.98 14.01 10.13
CA LEU A 34 -4.37 13.71 10.48
C LEU A 34 -4.67 14.07 11.94
N ARG A 35 -3.76 13.76 12.87
CA ARG A 35 -3.89 14.13 14.29
C ARG A 35 -3.82 15.64 14.50
N ALA A 36 -2.96 16.35 13.78
CA ALA A 36 -2.88 17.81 13.84
C ALA A 36 -4.18 18.48 13.35
N ALA A 37 -4.93 17.83 12.45
CA ALA A 37 -6.26 18.26 12.02
C ALA A 37 -7.40 17.80 12.96
N GLY A 38 -7.08 17.26 14.14
CA GLY A 38 -8.06 16.79 15.12
C GLY A 38 -8.66 15.40 14.83
N GLY A 39 -8.10 14.67 13.87
CA GLY A 39 -8.47 13.29 13.59
C GLY A 39 -7.81 12.28 14.52
N GLU A 40 -8.25 11.03 14.44
CA GLU A 40 -7.69 9.92 15.20
C GLU A 40 -7.43 8.69 14.33
N VAL A 41 -6.48 7.86 14.74
CA VAL A 41 -6.27 6.53 14.16
C VAL A 41 -6.60 5.49 15.21
N ARG A 42 -7.59 4.64 14.93
CA ARG A 42 -8.08 3.63 15.88
C ARG A 42 -8.05 2.24 15.24
N PRO A 43 -7.73 1.17 16.00
CA PRO A 43 -7.89 -0.19 15.50
C PRO A 43 -9.36 -0.44 15.19
N GLN A 44 -9.64 -1.16 14.10
CA GLN A 44 -10.97 -1.73 13.89
C GLN A 44 -11.12 -2.94 14.82
N LEU A 45 -12.24 -2.99 15.55
CA LEU A 45 -12.54 -4.08 16.46
C LEU A 45 -13.62 -4.97 15.84
N GLN A 46 -13.43 -6.28 15.96
CA GLN A 46 -14.41 -7.29 15.59
C GLN A 46 -14.73 -8.14 16.81
N LYS A 47 -15.97 -8.62 16.91
CA LYS A 47 -16.36 -9.59 17.93
C LYS A 47 -15.84 -10.97 17.55
N ALA A 48 -15.06 -11.59 18.44
CA ALA A 48 -14.64 -12.98 18.34
C ALA A 48 -14.90 -13.70 19.65
N PHE A 49 -15.03 -15.03 19.62
CA PHE A 49 -15.06 -15.83 20.84
C PHE A 49 -13.71 -15.76 21.56
N GLY A 50 -13.73 -15.53 22.87
CA GLY A 50 -12.50 -15.52 23.68
C GLY A 50 -11.76 -16.85 23.62
N ARG A 51 -10.46 -16.86 23.95
CA ARG A 51 -9.75 -18.11 24.20
C ARG A 51 -10.16 -18.68 25.56
N PHE A 52 -10.04 -20.01 25.73
CA PHE A 52 -10.30 -20.68 27.01
C PHE A 52 -9.53 -19.97 28.15
N PRO A 53 -10.16 -19.72 29.32
CA PRO A 53 -11.48 -20.19 29.79
C PRO A 53 -12.66 -19.27 29.40
N ARG A 54 -12.46 -18.21 28.62
CA ARG A 54 -13.51 -17.26 28.19
C ARG A 54 -14.14 -17.64 26.84
N CYS A 55 -14.11 -18.92 26.46
CA CYS A 55 -14.57 -19.40 25.15
C CYS A 55 -16.04 -19.14 24.85
N CYS A 56 -16.89 -18.97 25.88
CA CYS A 56 -18.30 -18.66 25.71
C CYS A 56 -18.62 -17.15 25.71
N ARG A 57 -17.60 -16.27 25.74
CA ARG A 57 -17.80 -14.81 25.76
C ARG A 57 -17.26 -14.16 24.50
N LEU A 58 -18.09 -13.34 23.86
CA LEU A 58 -17.62 -12.45 22.80
C LEU A 58 -16.71 -11.37 23.39
N VAL A 59 -15.53 -11.22 22.83
CA VAL A 59 -14.56 -10.18 23.15
C VAL A 59 -14.26 -9.37 21.89
N ASP A 60 -13.93 -8.10 22.08
CA ASP A 60 -13.42 -7.26 20.99
C ASP A 60 -11.97 -7.64 20.71
N VAL A 61 -11.69 -8.02 19.47
CA VAL A 61 -10.33 -8.27 18.99
C VAL A 61 -10.02 -7.29 17.85
N PRO A 62 -8.80 -6.74 17.79
CA PRO A 62 -8.36 -5.97 16.63
C PRO A 62 -8.46 -6.82 15.36
N ALA A 63 -9.00 -6.22 14.30
CA ALA A 63 -9.15 -6.84 12.99
C ALA A 63 -8.69 -5.85 11.91
N GLY A 64 -7.76 -6.29 11.05
CA GLY A 64 -7.25 -5.49 9.94
C GLY A 64 -6.36 -4.30 10.36
N LYS A 65 -6.08 -3.44 9.37
CA LYS A 65 -5.28 -2.21 9.54
C LYS A 65 -6.08 -1.17 10.37
N PRO A 66 -5.40 -0.31 11.16
CA PRO A 66 -6.05 0.81 11.84
C PRO A 66 -6.78 1.73 10.85
N ARG A 67 -7.77 2.47 11.32
CA ARG A 67 -8.62 3.34 10.50
C ARG A 67 -8.51 4.79 10.96
N ALA A 68 -8.53 5.70 9.99
CA ALA A 68 -8.62 7.14 10.12
C ALA A 68 -10.05 7.57 10.48
N TYR A 69 -10.18 8.40 11.52
CA TYR A 69 -11.43 8.98 11.98
C TYR A 69 -11.35 10.52 11.98
N PRO A 70 -12.47 11.20 11.70
CA PRO A 70 -13.80 10.66 11.40
C PRO A 70 -13.91 9.99 10.02
N GLY A 71 -14.87 9.08 9.85
CA GLY A 71 -15.13 8.35 8.60
C GLY A 71 -14.72 6.87 8.59
N GLY A 72 -13.73 6.46 9.40
CA GLY A 72 -13.33 5.05 9.51
C GLY A 72 -12.64 4.51 8.25
N LEU A 73 -11.85 5.33 7.56
CA LEU A 73 -11.19 4.97 6.30
C LEU A 73 -9.80 4.34 6.54
N LEU A 74 -9.34 3.51 5.60
CA LEU A 74 -7.96 2.98 5.62
C LEU A 74 -6.94 3.94 4.99
N VAL A 75 -7.43 4.94 4.27
CA VAL A 75 -6.64 5.97 3.61
C VAL A 75 -6.81 7.31 4.31
N THR A 76 -5.81 8.16 4.17
CA THR A 76 -5.79 9.53 4.72
C THR A 76 -5.90 10.59 3.63
N ARG A 77 -5.87 10.18 2.36
CA ARG A 77 -6.10 11.03 1.19
C ARG A 77 -7.04 10.33 0.22
N ALA A 78 -8.06 11.04 -0.23
CA ALA A 78 -9.05 10.54 -1.18
C ALA A 78 -9.84 11.71 -1.78
N PHE A 79 -10.39 11.52 -2.97
CA PHE A 79 -11.48 12.37 -3.47
C PHE A 79 -12.82 11.84 -2.94
N GLY A 80 -13.80 12.72 -2.72
CA GLY A 80 -15.08 12.32 -2.11
C GLY A 80 -15.02 12.20 -0.58
N ASP A 81 -15.58 11.14 -0.01
CA ASP A 81 -15.61 10.83 1.43
C ASP A 81 -16.06 11.99 2.34
N TYR A 82 -17.12 12.71 1.93
CA TYR A 82 -17.57 13.91 2.62
C TYR A 82 -17.85 13.71 4.11
N HIS A 83 -18.26 12.52 4.54
CA HIS A 83 -18.47 12.18 5.95
C HIS A 83 -17.20 12.22 6.81
N SER A 84 -16.01 12.14 6.20
CA SER A 84 -14.74 12.34 6.90
C SER A 84 -14.28 13.80 6.89
N LYS A 85 -14.79 14.63 5.97
CA LYS A 85 -14.26 15.97 5.68
C LYS A 85 -15.16 17.12 6.11
N LEU A 86 -16.48 16.96 5.97
CA LEU A 86 -17.44 18.03 6.21
C LEU A 86 -17.95 17.95 7.63
N ALA A 87 -17.74 19.02 8.41
CA ALA A 87 -18.24 19.13 9.78
C ALA A 87 -19.76 18.92 9.87
N SER A 88 -20.52 19.38 8.87
CA SER A 88 -21.97 19.19 8.78
C SER A 88 -22.41 17.73 8.69
N LEU A 89 -21.51 16.82 8.33
CA LEU A 89 -21.75 15.37 8.23
C LEU A 89 -21.05 14.57 9.34
N GLY A 90 -20.54 15.23 10.38
CA GLY A 90 -19.76 14.61 11.44
C GLY A 90 -18.28 14.37 11.08
N GLY A 91 -17.83 14.94 9.96
CA GLY A 91 -16.44 14.92 9.53
C GLY A 91 -15.58 15.98 10.21
N ALA A 92 -14.28 15.98 9.90
CA ALA A 92 -13.33 16.97 10.40
C ALA A 92 -12.47 17.47 9.23
N PRO A 93 -12.61 18.75 8.83
CA PRO A 93 -11.81 19.31 7.75
C PRO A 93 -10.31 19.13 7.99
N GLY A 94 -9.59 18.69 6.96
CA GLY A 94 -8.15 18.47 7.05
C GLY A 94 -7.71 17.09 7.56
N THR A 95 -8.62 16.22 8.00
CA THR A 95 -8.27 14.84 8.37
C THR A 95 -8.02 13.97 7.13
N VAL A 96 -9.06 13.71 6.33
CA VAL A 96 -8.93 13.10 5.00
C VAL A 96 -8.91 14.21 3.97
N VAL A 97 -7.88 14.28 3.12
CA VAL A 97 -7.72 15.41 2.20
C VAL A 97 -7.69 14.97 0.73
N PRO A 98 -8.31 15.72 -0.18
CA PRO A 98 -8.13 15.53 -1.62
C PRO A 98 -6.85 16.25 -2.08
N ASP A 99 -5.69 15.81 -1.57
CA ASP A 99 -4.41 16.43 -1.87
C ASP A 99 -3.72 15.77 -3.07
N PHE A 100 -3.32 16.58 -4.04
CA PHE A 100 -2.59 16.18 -5.25
C PHE A 100 -1.15 16.70 -5.27
N SER A 101 -0.63 17.20 -4.15
CA SER A 101 0.71 17.81 -4.07
C SER A 101 1.89 16.83 -4.21
N ALA A 102 1.65 15.53 -4.02
CA ALA A 102 2.68 14.48 -4.11
C ALA A 102 2.99 14.11 -5.58
N VAL A 103 3.36 15.10 -6.38
CA VAL A 103 3.79 14.92 -7.78
C VAL A 103 5.30 14.78 -7.84
N ARG A 104 5.79 13.79 -8.60
CA ARG A 104 7.22 13.59 -8.84
C ARG A 104 7.48 13.56 -10.34
N GLU A 105 8.51 14.29 -10.76
CA GLU A 105 9.05 14.18 -12.11
C GLU A 105 10.15 13.12 -12.14
N VAL A 106 10.11 12.25 -13.15
CA VAL A 106 11.07 11.16 -13.31
C VAL A 106 11.66 11.23 -14.71
N ALA A 107 12.96 11.50 -14.79
CA ALA A 107 13.69 11.43 -16.05
C ALA A 107 13.91 9.97 -16.45
N LEU A 108 13.66 9.66 -17.72
CA LEU A 108 13.88 8.34 -18.29
C LEU A 108 15.25 8.30 -18.98
N GLU A 109 15.99 7.22 -18.76
CA GLU A 109 17.27 7.00 -19.44
C GLU A 109 17.02 6.61 -20.91
N ALA A 110 17.64 7.36 -21.82
CA ALA A 110 17.54 7.10 -23.25
C ALA A 110 18.23 5.77 -23.61
N GLY A 111 17.61 4.99 -24.50
CA GLY A 111 18.13 3.68 -24.91
C GLY A 111 17.80 2.54 -23.93
N THR A 112 17.08 2.81 -22.84
CA THR A 112 16.62 1.81 -21.87
C THR A 112 15.12 1.60 -21.98
N ALA A 113 14.67 0.35 -21.90
CA ALA A 113 13.25 0.03 -21.79
C ALA A 113 12.79 0.27 -20.35
N HIS A 114 11.70 1.03 -20.18
CA HIS A 114 11.11 1.34 -18.88
C HIS A 114 9.73 0.71 -18.77
N LEU A 115 9.44 0.09 -17.63
CA LEU A 115 8.12 -0.44 -17.30
C LEU A 115 7.53 0.38 -16.15
N LEU A 116 6.36 0.98 -16.37
CA LEU A 116 5.58 1.59 -15.31
C LEU A 116 4.55 0.60 -14.79
N LEU A 117 4.62 0.32 -13.50
CA LEU A 117 3.65 -0.53 -12.82
C LEU A 117 2.72 0.30 -11.95
N MET A 118 1.42 0.13 -12.17
CA MET A 118 0.38 0.73 -11.35
C MET A 118 -0.62 -0.35 -10.96
N ALA A 119 -0.91 -0.45 -9.67
CA ALA A 119 -1.89 -1.39 -9.15
C ALA A 119 -2.54 -0.83 -7.88
N SER A 120 -3.72 -1.34 -7.54
CA SER A 120 -4.35 -1.07 -6.26
C SER A 120 -3.62 -1.78 -5.11
N ASP A 121 -3.93 -1.38 -3.88
CA ASP A 121 -3.45 -2.00 -2.64
C ASP A 121 -3.67 -3.51 -2.59
N GLY A 122 -4.77 -4.03 -3.15
CA GLY A 122 -5.03 -5.47 -3.19
C GLY A 122 -3.93 -6.30 -3.86
N VAL A 123 -3.21 -5.75 -4.84
CA VAL A 123 -2.05 -6.42 -5.45
C VAL A 123 -0.84 -6.33 -4.51
N TRP A 124 -0.56 -5.14 -3.98
CA TRP A 124 0.59 -4.88 -3.12
C TRP A 124 0.50 -5.56 -1.74
N ASP A 125 -0.72 -5.81 -1.26
CA ASP A 125 -0.99 -6.54 -0.02
C ASP A 125 -0.82 -8.06 -0.21
N ALA A 126 -0.97 -8.57 -1.43
CA ALA A 126 -0.91 -9.99 -1.74
C ALA A 126 0.46 -10.44 -2.27
N LEU A 127 1.16 -9.58 -3.02
CA LEU A 127 2.39 -9.91 -3.70
C LEU A 127 3.54 -9.00 -3.24
N PRO A 128 4.60 -9.57 -2.62
CA PRO A 128 5.86 -8.88 -2.43
C PRO A 128 6.38 -8.32 -3.76
N ARG A 129 7.10 -7.20 -3.69
CA ARG A 129 7.58 -6.49 -4.88
C ARG A 129 8.49 -7.38 -5.71
N GLU A 130 9.35 -8.14 -5.05
CA GLU A 130 10.34 -9.01 -5.66
C GLU A 130 9.66 -10.10 -6.49
N GLU A 131 8.64 -10.75 -5.93
CA GLU A 131 7.82 -11.75 -6.63
C GLU A 131 7.10 -11.16 -7.85
N LEU A 132 6.55 -9.95 -7.72
CA LEU A 132 5.91 -9.26 -8.84
C LEU A 132 6.89 -8.95 -9.97
N LEU A 133 8.13 -8.55 -9.64
CA LEU A 133 9.18 -8.29 -10.62
C LEU A 133 9.63 -9.58 -11.32
N GLU A 134 9.76 -10.68 -10.59
CA GLU A 134 10.08 -12.00 -11.16
C GLU A 134 9.01 -12.44 -12.16
N ILE A 135 7.72 -12.29 -11.82
CA ILE A 135 6.60 -12.61 -12.72
C ILE A 135 6.66 -11.78 -14.01
N LEU A 136 6.91 -10.48 -13.90
CA LEU A 136 6.85 -9.56 -15.04
C LEU A 136 8.06 -9.61 -15.94
N LEU A 137 9.24 -9.83 -15.36
CA LEU A 137 10.50 -9.85 -16.09
C LEU A 137 10.87 -11.25 -16.55
N GLY A 138 9.99 -12.22 -16.29
CA GLY A 138 10.16 -13.60 -16.74
C GLY A 138 11.34 -14.25 -16.03
N GLY A 139 11.26 -14.35 -14.70
CA GLY A 139 12.14 -15.23 -13.92
C GLY A 139 12.28 -16.54 -14.69
N GLY A 140 13.51 -16.82 -15.13
CA GLY A 140 13.84 -17.95 -15.98
C GLY A 140 13.36 -19.23 -15.31
N GLY A 141 12.18 -19.69 -15.72
CA GLY A 141 11.85 -21.10 -15.61
C GLY A 141 12.77 -21.81 -16.57
N ASP A 142 13.92 -22.26 -16.08
CA ASP A 142 14.59 -23.41 -16.65
C ASP A 142 13.52 -24.50 -16.78
N GLY A 143 13.34 -24.98 -18.01
CA GLY A 143 12.28 -25.93 -18.35
C GLY A 143 12.36 -27.22 -17.54
N ASP A 144 11.18 -27.73 -17.17
CA ASP A 144 10.94 -29.16 -16.99
C ASP A 144 10.33 -29.73 -18.28
#